data_AF-A0A3I0R1K7-F1
#
_entry.id   AF-A0A3I0R1K7-F1
#
_cell.length_a   1.000
_cell.length_b   1.000
_cell.length_c   1.000
_cell.angle_alpha   90.00
_cell.angle_beta   90.00
_cell.angle_gamma   90.00
#
_symmetry.space_group_name_H-M   'P 1'
#
loop_
_entity.id
_entity.type
_entity.pdbx_description
1 polymer ?
#
loop_
_entity_poly.entity_id
_entity_poly.type
_entity_poly.pdbx_seq_one_letter_code
_entity_poly.pdbx_strand_id
1 'polypeptide(L)'
;MKEIIYNIFCFSPDGVHITHAGIVPHEHDGDDAQKLDFLKRNLEIDLASCRLFYGIHPSVLENDKLTLERYNANLRIGNPFAPFELALEAQNAPENPLAIVTPVVKGKLQYDIQLSMSEQLRNKHTPNYHIEGVKDLPDYLDKYMKDDGFHIKELLNDDHMEPIKLLFNKKHYLSSFKLLMSFIDTIAYIEFGNKRRVFQNWLDTYSDIQKLGVTSDELYELRNSLLHMTNLNSHKVTQGKERRLSIAVCKRGHPTQYYDNVVYINYTDFLFLFDEAVDKWVDSYNGSNKQLTFIERYDEVVRDNY
;
A
#
# COMPACT_ATOMS: atom_id res chain seq x y z
N MET A 1 -21.95 -12.52 -32.27
CA MET A 1 -22.08 -13.88 -31.71
C MET A 1 -22.79 -13.77 -30.38
N LYS A 2 -23.84 -14.57 -30.16
CA LYS A 2 -24.62 -14.56 -28.93
C LYS A 2 -23.83 -15.22 -27.80
N GLU A 3 -23.71 -14.55 -26.66
CA GLU A 3 -23.06 -15.06 -25.46
C GLU A 3 -23.74 -14.53 -24.19
N ILE A 4 -23.33 -15.04 -23.02
CA ILE A 4 -23.80 -14.55 -21.73
C ILE A 4 -22.85 -13.46 -21.23
N ILE A 5 -23.41 -12.29 -20.92
CA ILE A 5 -22.71 -11.10 -20.43
C ILE A 5 -23.30 -10.68 -19.08
N TYR A 6 -22.54 -9.97 -18.24
CA TYR A 6 -22.91 -9.80 -16.83
C TYR A 6 -22.87 -8.34 -16.35
N ASN A 7 -23.90 -7.92 -15.64
CA ASN A 7 -23.79 -6.80 -14.70
C ASN A 7 -23.52 -7.35 -13.31
N ILE A 8 -22.42 -6.91 -12.70
CA ILE A 8 -21.98 -7.28 -11.35
C ILE A 8 -22.06 -6.01 -10.49
N PHE A 9 -22.66 -6.13 -9.31
CA PHE A 9 -22.80 -5.03 -8.36
C PHE A 9 -22.02 -5.36 -7.09
N CYS A 10 -21.01 -4.55 -6.73
CA CYS A 10 -20.27 -4.76 -5.47
C CYS A 10 -20.79 -3.82 -4.38
N PHE A 11 -21.38 -4.39 -3.33
CA PHE A 11 -22.13 -3.62 -2.33
C PHE A 11 -21.26 -3.20 -1.16
N SER A 12 -21.16 -1.88 -0.93
CA SER A 12 -20.56 -1.27 0.25
C SER A 12 -21.57 -0.42 1.03
N PRO A 13 -22.32 -1.03 1.96
CA PRO A 13 -23.37 -0.33 2.69
C PRO A 13 -22.86 0.80 3.60
N ASP A 14 -21.69 0.62 4.21
CA ASP A 14 -21.06 1.61 5.10
C ASP A 14 -20.12 2.57 4.35
N GLY A 15 -19.83 2.29 3.08
CA GLY A 15 -18.88 3.02 2.25
C GLY A 15 -17.43 2.79 2.62
N VAL A 16 -17.13 1.71 3.33
CA VAL A 16 -15.76 1.30 3.67
C VAL A 16 -15.52 -0.14 3.24
N HIS A 17 -16.47 -1.04 3.54
CA HIS A 17 -16.33 -2.47 3.29
C HIS A 17 -17.25 -2.92 2.17
N ILE A 18 -16.73 -3.72 1.23
CA ILE A 18 -17.53 -4.49 0.29
C ILE A 18 -17.95 -5.78 1.00
N THR A 19 -19.25 -6.01 1.09
CA THR A 19 -19.83 -7.10 1.88
C THR A 19 -20.25 -8.30 1.05
N HIS A 20 -20.71 -8.06 -0.17
CA HIS A 20 -21.22 -9.09 -1.08
C HIS A 20 -21.30 -8.54 -2.50
N ALA A 21 -21.53 -9.43 -3.46
CA ALA A 21 -21.74 -9.11 -4.86
C ALA A 21 -23.12 -9.56 -5.33
N GLY A 22 -23.79 -8.73 -6.12
CA GLY A 22 -24.95 -9.09 -6.92
C GLY A 22 -24.54 -9.37 -8.36
N ILE A 23 -25.22 -10.29 -9.05
CA ILE A 23 -24.94 -10.59 -10.47
C ILE A 23 -26.22 -10.77 -11.27
N VAL A 24 -26.24 -10.21 -12.48
CA VAL A 24 -27.34 -10.30 -13.45
C VAL A 24 -26.80 -10.75 -14.80
N PRO A 25 -27.08 -11.99 -15.23
CA PRO A 25 -26.67 -12.50 -16.54
C PRO A 25 -27.65 -12.07 -17.64
N HIS A 26 -27.14 -11.78 -18.82
CA HIS A 26 -27.91 -11.46 -20.02
C HIS A 26 -27.39 -12.25 -21.21
N GLU A 27 -28.29 -12.82 -22.00
CA GLU A 27 -27.92 -13.45 -23.26
C GLU A 27 -28.05 -12.40 -24.38
N HIS A 28 -26.93 -11.95 -24.95
CA HIS A 28 -26.91 -10.84 -25.91
C HIS A 28 -26.03 -11.15 -27.13
N ASP A 29 -26.45 -10.66 -28.30
CA ASP A 29 -25.69 -10.74 -29.54
C ASP A 29 -25.17 -9.36 -29.94
N GLY A 30 -24.11 -9.32 -30.75
CA GLY A 30 -23.40 -8.10 -31.13
C GLY A 30 -21.89 -8.23 -30.93
N ASP A 31 -21.19 -7.14 -31.20
CA ASP A 31 -19.80 -6.95 -30.81
C ASP A 31 -19.68 -6.53 -29.33
N ASP A 32 -18.45 -6.53 -28.79
CA ASP A 32 -18.20 -6.25 -27.38
C ASP A 32 -18.62 -4.82 -26.99
N ALA A 33 -18.47 -3.84 -27.90
CA ALA A 33 -18.85 -2.47 -27.63
C ALA A 33 -20.38 -2.33 -27.49
N GLN A 34 -21.15 -2.99 -28.35
CA GLN A 34 -22.60 -3.06 -28.28
C GLN A 34 -23.08 -3.75 -27.00
N LYS A 35 -22.44 -4.86 -26.62
CA LYS A 35 -22.76 -5.60 -25.39
C LYS A 35 -22.46 -4.78 -24.13
N LEU A 36 -21.32 -4.09 -24.09
CA LEU A 36 -20.98 -3.19 -22.98
C LEU A 36 -21.94 -1.99 -22.90
N ASP A 37 -22.33 -1.40 -24.03
CA ASP A 37 -23.32 -0.32 -24.04
C ASP A 37 -24.70 -0.81 -23.55
N PHE A 38 -25.11 -2.03 -23.95
CA PHE A 38 -26.30 -2.67 -23.41
C PHE A 38 -26.23 -2.81 -21.88
N LEU A 39 -25.13 -3.34 -21.34
CA LEU A 39 -24.94 -3.48 -19.89
C LEU A 39 -25.02 -2.13 -19.17
N LYS A 40 -24.34 -1.09 -19.69
CA LYS A 40 -24.36 0.27 -19.12
C LYS A 40 -25.76 0.86 -19.05
N ARG A 41 -26.56 0.71 -20.11
CA ARG A 41 -27.93 1.26 -20.16
C ARG A 41 -28.90 0.57 -19.21
N ASN A 42 -28.61 -0.67 -18.81
CA ASN A 42 -29.48 -1.46 -17.95
C ASN A 42 -29.09 -1.41 -16.46
N LEU A 43 -28.04 -0.69 -16.04
CA LEU A 43 -27.54 -0.73 -14.66
C LEU A 43 -28.59 -0.49 -13.58
N GLU A 44 -29.44 0.54 -13.73
CA GLU A 44 -30.50 0.85 -12.75
C GLU A 44 -31.59 -0.23 -12.73
N ILE A 45 -31.97 -0.74 -13.91
CA ILE A 45 -32.98 -1.80 -14.05
C ILE A 45 -32.46 -3.08 -13.41
N ASP A 46 -31.23 -3.46 -13.76
CA ASP A 46 -30.56 -4.66 -13.29
C ASP A 46 -30.32 -4.60 -11.78
N LEU A 47 -29.94 -3.44 -11.23
CA LEU A 47 -29.82 -3.26 -9.80
C LEU A 47 -31.17 -3.50 -9.10
N ALA A 48 -32.25 -2.92 -9.61
CA ALA A 48 -33.59 -3.09 -9.04
C ALA A 48 -34.10 -4.55 -9.15
N SER A 49 -33.75 -5.26 -10.23
CA SER A 49 -34.13 -6.65 -10.45
C SER A 49 -33.13 -7.69 -9.92
N CYS A 50 -31.98 -7.30 -9.38
CA CYS A 50 -30.96 -8.22 -8.90
C CYS A 50 -31.49 -9.11 -7.78
N ARG A 51 -31.41 -10.43 -7.95
CA ARG A 51 -31.86 -11.44 -6.95
C ARG A 51 -30.79 -12.47 -6.59
N LEU A 52 -29.67 -12.47 -7.31
CA LEU A 52 -28.56 -13.40 -7.08
C LEU A 52 -27.46 -12.66 -6.35
N PHE A 53 -27.17 -13.11 -5.12
CA PHE A 53 -26.18 -12.48 -4.24
C PHE A 53 -25.21 -13.53 -3.70
N TYR A 54 -23.93 -13.18 -3.66
CA TYR A 54 -22.84 -14.06 -3.27
C TYR A 54 -21.87 -13.34 -2.35
N GLY A 55 -21.21 -14.10 -1.47
CA GLY A 55 -20.11 -13.58 -0.68
C GLY A 55 -18.92 -13.18 -1.56
N ILE A 56 -18.01 -12.40 -0.97
CA ILE A 56 -16.74 -12.05 -1.61
C ILE A 56 -15.76 -13.22 -1.49
N HIS A 57 -15.00 -13.49 -2.55
CA HIS A 57 -14.05 -14.59 -2.57
C HIS A 57 -12.98 -14.44 -1.46
N PRO A 58 -12.66 -15.49 -0.69
CA PRO A 58 -11.74 -15.39 0.44
C PRO A 58 -10.31 -14.95 0.10
N SER A 59 -9.84 -15.18 -1.14
CA SER A 59 -8.46 -14.84 -1.54
C SER A 59 -8.15 -13.34 -1.46
N VAL A 60 -9.17 -12.48 -1.54
CA VAL A 60 -9.00 -11.03 -1.52
C VAL A 60 -9.32 -10.41 -0.16
N LEU A 61 -9.68 -11.20 0.85
CA LEU A 61 -10.03 -10.67 2.18
C LEU A 61 -8.78 -10.41 3.03
N GLU A 62 -8.81 -9.34 3.83
CA GLU A 62 -7.91 -9.13 4.96
C GLU A 62 -8.74 -9.10 6.25
N ASN A 63 -8.43 -9.97 7.22
CA ASN A 63 -9.22 -10.13 8.45
C ASN A 63 -10.73 -10.34 8.18
N ASP A 64 -11.05 -11.23 7.22
CA ASP A 64 -12.41 -11.56 6.78
C ASP A 64 -13.21 -10.39 6.16
N LYS A 65 -12.52 -9.35 5.68
CA LYS A 65 -13.16 -8.17 5.07
C LYS A 65 -12.48 -7.75 3.77
N LEU A 66 -13.25 -7.21 2.83
CA LEU A 66 -12.75 -6.50 1.66
C LEU A 66 -13.04 -5.01 1.85
N THR A 67 -12.01 -4.18 1.93
CA THR A 67 -12.11 -2.72 1.93
C THR A 67 -12.19 -2.20 0.48
N LEU A 68 -12.68 -0.98 0.29
CA LEU A 68 -12.65 -0.32 -1.02
C LEU A 68 -11.20 -0.12 -1.51
N GLU A 69 -10.30 0.19 -0.59
CA GLU A 69 -8.87 0.37 -0.84
C GLU A 69 -8.24 -0.93 -1.36
N ARG A 70 -8.54 -2.06 -0.70
CA ARG A 70 -8.07 -3.39 -1.15
C ARG A 70 -8.70 -3.83 -2.45
N TYR A 71 -9.96 -3.47 -2.70
CA TYR A 71 -10.59 -3.68 -4.00
C TYR A 71 -9.87 -2.90 -5.10
N ASN A 72 -9.57 -1.62 -4.87
CA ASN A 72 -8.79 -0.80 -5.78
C ASN A 72 -7.37 -1.38 -6.01
N ALA A 73 -6.74 -1.91 -4.96
CA ALA A 73 -5.44 -2.58 -5.09
C ALA A 73 -5.51 -3.83 -6.01
N ASN A 74 -6.62 -4.58 -6.01
CA ASN A 74 -6.84 -5.67 -6.97
C ASN A 74 -6.95 -5.15 -8.41
N LEU A 75 -7.67 -4.03 -8.61
CA LEU A 75 -7.74 -3.38 -9.92
C LEU A 75 -6.37 -2.90 -10.40
N ARG A 76 -5.50 -2.44 -9.49
CA ARG A 76 -4.14 -1.98 -9.80
C ARG A 76 -3.22 -3.12 -10.30
N ILE A 77 -3.45 -4.35 -9.87
CA ILE A 77 -2.70 -5.54 -10.34
C ILE A 77 -3.40 -6.29 -11.47
N GLY A 78 -4.57 -5.83 -11.93
CA GLY A 78 -5.28 -6.45 -13.05
C GLY A 78 -6.12 -7.67 -12.67
N ASN A 79 -6.57 -7.75 -11.42
CA ASN A 79 -7.43 -8.82 -10.93
C ASN A 79 -8.87 -8.32 -10.63
N PRO A 80 -9.59 -7.74 -11.60
CA PRO A 80 -10.89 -7.12 -11.34
C PRO A 80 -11.98 -8.12 -10.94
N PHE A 81 -11.85 -9.38 -11.34
CA PHE A 81 -12.85 -10.42 -11.05
C PHE A 81 -12.54 -11.27 -9.82
N ALA A 82 -11.32 -11.21 -9.26
CA ALA A 82 -10.94 -12.02 -8.11
C ALA A 82 -11.93 -11.93 -6.92
N PRO A 83 -12.50 -10.75 -6.58
CA PRO A 83 -13.52 -10.67 -5.52
C PRO A 83 -14.84 -11.39 -5.83
N PHE A 84 -15.14 -11.61 -7.11
CA PHE A 84 -16.45 -12.02 -7.62
C PHE A 84 -16.47 -13.44 -8.20
N GLU A 85 -15.37 -14.19 -8.07
CA GLU A 85 -15.24 -15.56 -8.59
C GLU A 85 -16.40 -16.46 -8.14
N LEU A 86 -16.80 -16.39 -6.86
CA LEU A 86 -17.95 -17.15 -6.35
C LEU A 86 -19.26 -16.87 -7.11
N ALA A 87 -19.49 -15.61 -7.50
CA ALA A 87 -20.68 -15.23 -8.25
C ALA A 87 -20.60 -15.71 -9.70
N LEU A 88 -19.43 -15.59 -10.32
CA LEU A 88 -19.16 -16.00 -11.70
C LEU A 88 -19.23 -17.53 -11.86
N GLU A 89 -18.61 -18.29 -10.96
CA GLU A 89 -18.65 -19.75 -10.92
C GLU A 89 -20.08 -20.28 -10.80
N ALA A 90 -20.90 -19.65 -9.94
CA ALA A 90 -22.29 -20.03 -9.78
C ALA A 90 -23.13 -19.82 -11.04
N GLN A 91 -22.67 -18.95 -11.96
CA GLN A 91 -23.28 -18.73 -13.28
C GLN A 91 -22.61 -19.55 -14.40
N ASN A 92 -21.65 -20.42 -14.08
CA ASN A 92 -20.80 -21.12 -15.05
C ASN A 92 -20.17 -20.16 -16.06
N ALA A 93 -19.76 -18.97 -15.61
CA ALA A 93 -19.13 -17.98 -16.46
C ALA A 93 -17.80 -18.51 -17.03
N PRO A 94 -17.43 -18.13 -18.27
CA PRO A 94 -16.11 -18.43 -18.80
C PRO A 94 -15.01 -17.69 -18.01
N GLU A 95 -13.76 -18.09 -18.21
CA GLU A 95 -12.58 -17.50 -17.53
C GLU A 95 -12.45 -15.97 -17.77
N ASN A 96 -12.81 -15.50 -18.97
CA ASN A 96 -12.79 -14.09 -19.34
C ASN A 96 -14.21 -13.65 -19.75
N PRO A 97 -15.13 -13.46 -18.78
CA PRO A 97 -16.50 -13.08 -19.10
C PRO A 97 -16.58 -11.59 -19.46
N LEU A 98 -17.43 -11.26 -20.43
CA LEU A 98 -17.74 -9.85 -20.69
C LEU A 98 -18.69 -9.34 -19.60
N ALA A 99 -18.18 -8.43 -18.76
CA ALA A 99 -18.92 -7.93 -17.61
C ALA A 99 -18.61 -6.48 -17.30
N ILE A 100 -19.54 -5.82 -16.60
CA ILE A 100 -19.33 -4.55 -15.92
C ILE A 100 -19.47 -4.78 -14.42
N VAL A 101 -18.52 -4.27 -13.65
CA VAL A 101 -18.61 -4.23 -12.19
C VAL A 101 -18.92 -2.80 -11.77
N THR A 102 -20.03 -2.60 -11.06
CA THR A 102 -20.44 -1.27 -10.59
C THR A 102 -20.56 -1.25 -9.06
N PRO A 103 -19.81 -0.37 -8.36
CA PRO A 103 -19.98 -0.22 -6.92
C PRO A 103 -21.32 0.38 -6.53
N VAL A 104 -21.95 -0.23 -5.52
CA VAL A 104 -23.15 0.29 -4.86
C VAL A 104 -22.76 0.75 -3.45
N VAL A 105 -22.42 2.03 -3.33
CA VAL A 105 -21.92 2.63 -2.08
C VAL A 105 -23.05 3.37 -1.38
N LYS A 106 -23.35 3.00 -0.14
CA LYS A 106 -24.46 3.58 0.64
C LYS A 106 -25.79 3.60 -0.15
N GLY A 107 -26.04 2.54 -0.91
CA GLY A 107 -27.25 2.36 -1.73
C GLY A 107 -27.28 3.14 -3.05
N LYS A 108 -26.18 3.75 -3.48
CA LYS A 108 -26.09 4.50 -4.74
C LYS A 108 -25.03 3.91 -5.66
N LEU A 109 -25.33 3.85 -6.96
CA LEU A 109 -24.35 3.48 -7.98
C LEU A 109 -23.27 4.56 -8.07
N GLN A 110 -22.00 4.14 -8.14
CA GLN A 110 -20.84 5.01 -8.30
C GLN A 110 -20.18 4.79 -9.65
N TYR A 111 -19.79 5.89 -10.31
CA TYR A 111 -19.29 5.91 -11.70
C TYR A 111 -18.02 6.73 -11.89
N ASP A 112 -17.34 7.09 -10.81
CA ASP A 112 -16.23 8.05 -10.83
C ASP A 112 -15.05 7.57 -11.68
N ILE A 113 -14.94 6.25 -11.90
CA ILE A 113 -13.89 5.61 -12.68
C ILE A 113 -14.53 4.65 -13.68
N GLN A 114 -14.20 4.82 -14.97
CA GLN A 114 -14.51 3.86 -16.02
C GLN A 114 -13.20 3.22 -16.49
N LEU A 115 -13.08 1.92 -16.28
CA LEU A 115 -11.88 1.13 -16.56
C LEU A 115 -12.27 -0.09 -17.37
N SER A 116 -11.55 -0.38 -18.44
CA SER A 116 -11.70 -1.67 -19.14
C SER A 116 -11.27 -2.80 -18.20
N MET A 117 -11.94 -3.95 -18.25
CA MET A 117 -11.54 -5.12 -17.45
C MET A 117 -10.14 -5.65 -17.84
N SER A 118 -9.66 -5.31 -19.02
CA SER A 118 -8.30 -5.64 -19.48
C SER A 118 -7.24 -4.63 -19.02
N GLU A 119 -7.64 -3.52 -18.41
CA GLU A 119 -6.74 -2.46 -17.98
C GLU A 119 -6.52 -2.49 -16.47
N GLN A 120 -5.30 -2.20 -16.05
CA GLN A 120 -4.98 -2.05 -14.63
C GLN A 120 -5.28 -0.63 -14.18
N LEU A 121 -5.86 -0.45 -12.99
CA LEU A 121 -6.11 0.87 -12.43
C LEU A 121 -4.78 1.62 -12.22
N ARG A 122 -4.75 2.90 -12.61
CA ARG A 122 -3.60 3.80 -12.54
C ARG A 122 -4.06 5.20 -12.18
N ASN A 123 -3.14 6.08 -11.82
CA ASN A 123 -3.40 7.50 -11.57
C ASN A 123 -4.16 8.18 -12.70
N LYS A 124 -3.88 7.90 -13.98
CA LYS A 124 -4.65 8.46 -15.12
C LYS A 124 -6.15 8.09 -15.12
N HIS A 125 -6.50 7.01 -14.42
CA HIS A 125 -7.84 6.50 -14.06
C HIS A 125 -8.82 7.48 -13.46
N THR A 126 -8.28 8.54 -12.89
CA THR A 126 -8.67 8.90 -11.54
C THR A 126 -9.01 10.39 -11.60
N PRO A 127 -10.20 10.85 -11.14
CA PRO A 127 -10.77 12.15 -11.53
C PRO A 127 -9.86 13.36 -11.34
N ASN A 128 -8.99 13.32 -10.33
CA ASN A 128 -8.10 14.42 -9.96
C ASN A 128 -6.69 14.24 -10.51
N TYR A 129 -6.48 13.33 -11.46
CA TYR A 129 -5.16 13.08 -12.04
C TYR A 129 -4.52 14.32 -12.64
N HIS A 130 -5.31 15.07 -13.42
CA HIS A 130 -4.87 16.25 -14.10
C HIS A 130 -5.57 17.47 -13.54
N ILE A 131 -4.79 18.37 -12.94
CA ILE A 131 -5.25 19.67 -12.45
C ILE A 131 -4.48 20.72 -13.23
N GLU A 132 -5.18 21.64 -13.88
CA GLU A 132 -4.56 22.69 -14.69
C GLU A 132 -3.50 23.46 -13.87
N GLY A 133 -2.27 23.51 -14.39
CA GLY A 133 -1.14 24.17 -13.72
C GLY A 133 -0.42 23.33 -12.66
N VAL A 134 -0.88 22.11 -12.37
CA VAL A 134 -0.21 21.13 -11.51
C VAL A 134 0.52 20.11 -12.38
N LYS A 135 1.72 19.69 -11.96
CA LYS A 135 2.46 18.64 -12.66
C LYS A 135 1.88 17.29 -12.31
N ASP A 136 1.43 16.55 -13.33
CA ASP A 136 0.98 15.17 -13.17
C ASP A 136 2.14 14.30 -12.67
N LEU A 137 1.92 13.61 -11.55
CA LEU A 137 2.86 12.62 -11.03
C LEU A 137 2.58 11.26 -11.69
N PRO A 138 3.61 10.58 -12.24
CA PRO A 138 3.43 9.24 -12.80
C PRO A 138 2.99 8.27 -11.70
N ASP A 139 2.24 7.24 -12.08
CA ASP A 139 1.91 6.16 -11.17
C ASP A 139 3.17 5.30 -10.94
N TYR A 140 3.52 5.04 -9.68
CA TYR A 140 4.73 4.28 -9.35
C TYR A 140 4.68 2.85 -9.94
N LEU A 141 3.49 2.26 -10.07
CA LEU A 141 3.37 0.92 -10.66
C LEU A 141 3.76 0.89 -12.14
N ASP A 142 3.69 2.01 -12.87
CA ASP A 142 4.12 2.04 -14.28
C ASP A 142 5.63 1.77 -14.44
N LYS A 143 6.43 2.09 -13.41
CA LYS A 143 7.88 1.84 -13.41
C LYS A 143 8.24 0.53 -12.73
N TYR A 144 7.56 0.20 -11.63
CA TYR A 144 8.01 -0.86 -10.73
C TYR A 144 7.20 -2.16 -10.84
N MET A 145 6.02 -2.15 -11.48
CA MET A 145 5.31 -3.39 -11.85
C MET A 145 5.75 -3.80 -13.25
N LYS A 146 6.52 -4.88 -13.37
CA LYS A 146 7.06 -5.41 -14.63
C LYS A 146 6.55 -6.83 -14.86
N ASP A 147 6.85 -7.40 -16.02
CA ASP A 147 6.41 -8.75 -16.41
C ASP A 147 6.90 -9.85 -15.44
N ASP A 148 8.05 -9.64 -14.80
CA ASP A 148 8.65 -10.53 -13.81
C ASP A 148 8.21 -10.24 -12.37
N GLY A 149 7.28 -9.28 -12.18
CA GLY A 149 6.65 -8.99 -10.90
C GLY A 149 6.88 -7.56 -10.40
N PHE A 150 6.64 -7.36 -9.11
CA PHE A 150 6.73 -6.05 -8.48
C PHE A 150 8.11 -5.80 -7.85
N HIS A 151 8.84 -4.82 -8.39
CA HIS A 151 10.20 -4.45 -8.00
C HIS A 151 10.20 -3.53 -6.77
N ILE A 152 9.75 -4.06 -5.62
CA ILE A 152 9.62 -3.31 -4.36
C ILE A 152 10.94 -2.67 -3.94
N LYS A 153 12.06 -3.40 -4.00
CA LYS A 153 13.37 -2.88 -3.59
C LYS A 153 13.82 -1.69 -4.45
N GLU A 154 13.55 -1.72 -5.76
CA GLU A 154 13.87 -0.62 -6.67
C GLU A 154 13.05 0.63 -6.32
N LEU A 155 11.73 0.46 -6.11
CA LEU A 155 10.84 1.53 -5.64
C LEU A 155 11.36 2.20 -4.36
N LEU A 156 11.65 1.40 -3.34
CA LEU A 156 12.10 1.90 -2.04
C LEU A 156 13.48 2.55 -2.10
N ASN A 157 14.36 2.05 -2.97
CA ASN A 157 15.67 2.64 -3.18
C ASN A 157 15.53 4.06 -3.75
N ASP A 158 14.74 4.20 -4.80
CA ASP A 158 14.62 5.45 -5.55
C ASP A 158 13.87 6.52 -4.73
N ASP A 159 12.79 6.14 -4.05
CA ASP A 159 11.96 7.09 -3.31
C ASP A 159 12.55 7.51 -1.96
N HIS A 160 13.40 6.66 -1.36
CA HIS A 160 13.89 6.90 0.00
C HIS A 160 15.42 6.78 0.16
N MET A 161 16.02 5.65 -0.23
CA MET A 161 17.44 5.40 0.05
C MET A 161 18.38 6.31 -0.73
N GLU A 162 18.09 6.60 -1.99
CA GLU A 162 18.88 7.54 -2.79
C GLU A 162 18.89 8.96 -2.19
N PRO A 163 17.74 9.56 -1.84
CA PRO A 163 17.70 10.82 -1.09
C PRO A 163 18.50 10.80 0.22
N ILE A 164 18.37 9.73 1.01
CA ILE A 164 19.12 9.56 2.28
C ILE A 164 20.63 9.53 2.00
N LYS A 165 21.08 8.68 1.07
CA LYS A 165 22.50 8.56 0.67
C LYS A 165 23.04 9.87 0.12
N LEU A 166 22.26 10.59 -0.68
CA LEU A 166 22.61 11.91 -1.22
C LEU A 166 22.90 12.91 -0.10
N LEU A 167 21.99 13.03 0.89
CA LEU A 167 22.17 13.94 2.02
C LEU A 167 23.35 13.54 2.90
N PHE A 168 23.53 12.24 3.16
CA PHE A 168 24.68 11.73 3.89
C PHE A 168 25.99 12.11 3.20
N ASN A 169 26.09 11.87 1.89
CA ASN A 169 27.29 12.19 1.09
C ASN A 169 27.57 13.68 1.01
N LYS A 170 26.53 14.53 1.05
CA LYS A 170 26.65 15.99 1.16
C LYS A 170 26.88 16.48 2.60
N LYS A 171 27.09 15.58 3.56
CA LYS A 171 27.35 15.84 4.98
C LYS A 171 26.17 16.50 5.72
N HIS A 172 24.96 16.41 5.17
CA HIS A 172 23.71 16.82 5.82
C HIS A 172 23.19 15.70 6.73
N TYR A 173 24.00 15.26 7.70
CA TYR A 173 23.77 14.03 8.47
C TYR A 173 22.47 14.03 9.28
N LEU A 174 22.12 15.17 9.90
CA LEU A 174 20.88 15.25 10.67
C LEU A 174 19.65 15.12 9.75
N SER A 175 19.63 15.79 8.60
CA SER A 175 18.55 15.69 7.63
C SER A 175 18.45 14.27 7.04
N SER A 176 19.59 13.68 6.70
CA SER A 176 19.69 12.28 6.27
C SER A 176 19.10 11.33 7.31
N PHE A 177 19.45 11.50 8.58
CA PHE A 177 18.95 10.67 9.67
C PHE A 177 17.44 10.85 9.88
N LYS A 178 16.94 12.08 9.81
CA LYS A 178 15.50 12.36 9.89
C LYS A 178 14.73 11.66 8.77
N LEU A 179 15.25 11.68 7.54
CA LEU A 179 14.64 10.95 6.42
C LEU A 179 14.68 9.43 6.65
N LEU A 180 15.77 8.87 7.19
CA LEU A 180 15.81 7.46 7.55
C LEU A 180 14.74 7.11 8.59
N MET A 181 14.56 7.94 9.63
CA MET A 181 13.54 7.69 10.65
C MET A 181 12.13 7.72 10.05
N SER A 182 11.86 8.68 9.16
CA SER A 182 10.60 8.74 8.42
C SER A 182 10.40 7.53 7.51
N PHE A 183 11.48 7.05 6.87
CA PHE A 183 11.40 5.89 6.00
C PHE A 183 11.08 4.60 6.77
N ILE A 184 11.66 4.43 7.96
CA ILE A 184 11.29 3.33 8.86
C ILE A 184 9.80 3.40 9.25
N ASP A 185 9.25 4.59 9.52
CA ASP A 185 7.81 4.74 9.77
C ASP A 185 6.97 4.28 8.56
N THR A 186 7.38 4.65 7.34
CA THR A 186 6.69 4.26 6.11
C THR A 186 6.65 2.74 5.94
N ILE A 187 7.79 2.05 6.01
CA ILE A 187 7.82 0.59 5.81
C ILE A 187 7.20 -0.19 6.98
N ALA A 188 7.28 0.35 8.19
CA ALA A 188 6.58 -0.19 9.35
C ALA A 188 5.06 -0.09 9.17
N TYR A 189 4.57 1.04 8.63
CA TYR A 189 3.17 1.22 8.28
C TYR A 189 2.73 0.24 7.18
N ILE A 190 3.51 0.12 6.11
CA ILE A 190 3.20 -0.80 5.02
C ILE A 190 3.10 -2.23 5.55
N GLU A 191 4.01 -2.67 6.43
CA GLU A 191 3.98 -4.05 6.97
C GLU A 191 2.83 -4.28 7.97
N PHE A 192 2.65 -3.37 8.93
CA PHE A 192 1.81 -3.63 10.11
C PHE A 192 0.53 -2.79 10.18
N GLY A 193 0.34 -1.83 9.28
CA GLY A 193 -0.76 -0.89 9.24
C GLY A 193 -0.73 0.10 10.42
N ASN A 194 -1.90 0.61 10.81
CA ASN A 194 -2.04 1.57 11.91
C ASN A 194 -2.15 0.88 13.29
N LYS A 195 -1.15 0.05 13.64
CA LYS A 195 -1.07 -0.60 14.95
C LYS A 195 -0.15 0.18 15.89
N ARG A 196 -0.20 -0.13 17.19
CA ARG A 196 0.75 0.43 18.16
C ARG A 196 2.14 -0.18 17.95
N ARG A 197 3.17 0.63 18.17
CA ARG A 197 4.60 0.23 18.14
C ARG A 197 5.09 -0.33 16.81
N VAL A 198 4.47 0.02 15.67
CA VAL A 198 4.87 -0.54 14.36
C VAL A 198 6.33 -0.24 14.01
N PHE A 199 6.81 0.97 14.33
CA PHE A 199 8.22 1.35 14.15
C PHE A 199 9.15 0.38 14.87
N GLN A 200 8.90 0.13 16.16
CA GLN A 200 9.71 -0.80 16.95
C GLN A 200 9.58 -2.22 16.44
N ASN A 201 8.35 -2.69 16.19
CA ASN A 201 8.10 -4.03 15.70
C ASN A 201 8.85 -4.30 14.39
N TRP A 202 8.90 -3.33 13.48
CA TRP A 202 9.63 -3.49 12.22
C TRP A 202 11.13 -3.62 12.45
N LEU A 203 11.71 -2.75 13.29
CA LEU A 203 13.13 -2.86 13.64
C LEU A 203 13.45 -4.18 14.34
N ASP A 204 12.64 -4.59 15.31
CA ASP A 204 12.85 -5.82 16.08
C ASP A 204 12.65 -7.09 15.22
N THR A 205 11.83 -7.01 14.16
CA THR A 205 11.56 -8.15 13.26
C THR A 205 12.64 -8.29 12.18
N TYR A 206 13.06 -7.19 11.55
CA TYR A 206 13.86 -7.24 10.32
C TYR A 206 15.30 -6.79 10.51
N SER A 207 15.63 -6.06 11.58
CA SER A 207 16.95 -5.46 11.75
C SER A 207 17.73 -6.00 12.95
N ASP A 208 19.06 -5.99 12.85
CA ASP A 208 19.95 -6.35 13.96
C ASP A 208 20.40 -5.10 14.73
N ILE A 209 19.49 -4.16 15.02
CA ILE A 209 19.83 -2.86 15.64
C ILE A 209 20.55 -2.98 17.00
N GLN A 210 20.42 -4.11 17.69
CA GLN A 210 21.17 -4.39 18.91
C GLN A 210 22.70 -4.34 18.70
N LYS A 211 23.19 -4.55 17.47
CA LYS A 211 24.60 -4.37 17.11
C LYS A 211 25.09 -2.92 17.28
N LEU A 212 24.18 -1.95 17.32
CA LEU A 212 24.46 -0.54 17.64
C LEU A 212 24.45 -0.27 19.16
N GLY A 213 24.17 -1.29 20.00
CA GLY A 213 24.12 -1.14 21.45
C GLY A 213 22.92 -0.32 21.94
N VAL A 214 21.83 -0.26 21.17
CA VAL A 214 20.57 0.43 21.50
C VAL A 214 19.36 -0.47 21.25
N THR A 215 18.23 -0.11 21.84
CA THR A 215 16.94 -0.79 21.63
C THR A 215 16.07 -0.05 20.61
N SER A 216 15.03 -0.73 20.11
CA SER A 216 14.01 -0.12 19.27
C SER A 216 13.23 0.98 19.98
N ASP A 217 13.00 0.85 21.29
CA ASP A 217 12.34 1.87 22.11
C ASP A 217 13.20 3.13 22.27
N GLU A 218 14.52 2.99 22.46
CA GLU A 218 15.43 4.14 22.52
C GLU A 218 15.50 4.87 21.17
N LEU A 219 15.56 4.13 20.06
CA LEU A 219 15.51 4.71 18.71
C LEU A 219 14.16 5.40 18.43
N TYR A 220 13.05 4.84 18.91
CA TYR A 220 11.73 5.46 18.79
C TYR A 220 11.67 6.79 19.54
N GLU A 221 12.23 6.88 20.75
CA GLU A 221 12.30 8.14 21.48
C GLU A 221 13.22 9.17 20.80
N LEU A 222 14.34 8.74 20.22
CA LEU A 222 15.19 9.60 19.40
C LEU A 222 14.43 10.14 18.19
N ARG A 223 13.75 9.25 17.45
CA ARG A 223 12.87 9.60 16.32
C ARG A 223 11.83 10.64 16.74
N ASN A 224 11.14 10.40 17.84
CA ASN A 224 10.11 11.31 18.34
C ASN A 224 10.68 12.69 18.67
N SER A 225 11.84 12.73 19.33
CA SER A 225 12.51 13.97 19.71
C SER A 225 13.00 14.76 18.49
N LEU A 226 13.58 14.08 17.50
CA LEU A 226 14.14 14.72 16.30
C LEU A 226 13.06 15.22 15.32
N LEU A 227 11.99 14.46 15.13
CA LEU A 227 10.94 14.80 14.16
C LEU A 227 9.90 15.77 14.73
N HIS A 228 9.58 15.69 16.03
CA HIS A 228 8.48 16.48 16.61
C HIS A 228 8.92 17.58 17.58
N MET A 229 10.06 17.41 18.27
CA MET A 229 10.50 18.34 19.32
C MET A 229 11.76 19.15 18.95
N THR A 230 12.47 18.73 17.90
CA THR A 230 13.74 19.32 17.44
C THR A 230 14.80 19.41 18.56
N ASN A 231 14.81 18.46 19.50
CA ASN A 231 15.83 18.33 20.54
C ASN A 231 16.08 16.84 20.86
N LEU A 232 16.95 16.52 21.83
CA LEU A 232 17.28 15.13 22.22
C LEU A 232 16.55 14.65 23.48
N ASN A 233 15.63 15.47 24.02
CA ASN A 233 15.01 15.27 25.32
C ASN A 233 13.54 14.89 25.15
N SER A 234 13.29 13.65 24.71
CA SER A 234 11.95 13.07 24.73
C SER A 234 11.39 13.08 26.16
N HIS A 235 10.06 12.97 26.29
CA HIS A 235 9.43 12.88 27.61
C HIS A 235 9.99 11.70 28.43
N LYS A 236 10.23 10.53 27.81
CA LYS A 236 10.81 9.38 28.49
C LYS A 236 12.28 9.57 28.84
N VAL A 237 13.05 10.26 28.00
CA VAL A 237 14.44 10.64 28.29
C VAL A 237 14.48 11.56 29.52
N THR A 238 13.61 12.58 29.57
CA THR A 238 13.54 13.50 30.73
C THR A 238 13.10 12.81 32.02
N GLN A 239 12.38 11.68 31.92
CA GLN A 239 11.99 10.85 33.05
C GLN A 239 13.05 9.81 33.44
N GLY A 240 14.17 9.71 32.72
CA GLY A 240 15.20 8.70 32.94
C GLY A 240 14.76 7.27 32.58
N LYS A 241 13.68 7.12 31.81
CA LYS A 241 13.16 5.81 31.36
C LYS A 241 13.93 5.25 30.16
N GLU A 242 14.46 6.13 29.33
CA GLU A 242 15.25 5.77 28.14
C GLU A 242 16.53 6.59 28.11
N ARG A 243 17.62 6.02 27.56
CA ARG A 243 18.89 6.74 27.43
C ARG A 243 18.77 7.85 26.39
N ARG A 244 19.47 8.96 26.63
CA ARG A 244 19.58 10.05 25.68
C ARG A 244 20.49 9.64 24.52
N LEU A 245 19.93 9.51 23.32
CA LEU A 245 20.68 9.15 22.12
C LEU A 245 21.08 10.39 21.30
N SER A 246 22.16 10.26 20.54
CA SER A 246 22.55 11.16 19.44
C SER A 246 23.27 10.36 18.36
N ILE A 247 23.50 10.97 17.20
CA ILE A 247 24.23 10.34 16.10
C ILE A 247 25.70 10.77 16.08
N ALA A 248 26.58 9.83 15.76
CA ALA A 248 27.96 10.08 15.36
C ALA A 248 28.18 9.52 13.95
N VAL A 249 29.11 10.11 13.20
CA VAL A 249 29.51 9.61 11.87
C VAL A 249 30.96 9.15 11.96
N CYS A 250 31.14 7.83 12.01
CA CYS A 250 32.43 7.19 12.14
C CYS A 250 32.65 6.21 10.98
N LYS A 251 33.86 5.63 10.89
CA LYS A 251 34.10 4.48 10.00
C LYS A 251 33.21 3.30 10.41
N ARG A 252 32.88 2.42 9.46
CA ARG A 252 32.11 1.21 9.72
C ARG A 252 32.77 0.36 10.82
N GLY A 253 31.97 -0.19 11.73
CA GLY A 253 32.42 -1.00 12.86
C GLY A 253 32.96 -0.20 14.04
N HIS A 254 32.90 1.14 14.00
CA HIS A 254 33.28 1.95 15.15
C HIS A 254 32.23 1.78 16.26
N PRO A 255 32.63 1.43 17.50
CA PRO A 255 31.69 1.16 18.57
C PRO A 255 30.91 2.41 18.97
N THR A 256 29.72 2.20 19.52
CA THR A 256 28.88 3.22 20.15
C THR A 256 29.66 3.91 21.28
N GLN A 257 29.63 5.25 21.28
CA GLN A 257 30.38 6.06 22.23
C GLN A 257 29.45 6.59 23.33
N TYR A 258 30.03 6.84 24.50
CA TYR A 258 29.34 7.40 25.66
C TYR A 258 30.05 8.67 26.09
N TYR A 259 29.34 9.79 26.09
CA TYR A 259 29.89 11.08 26.53
C TYR A 259 28.80 11.94 27.14
N ASP A 260 29.05 12.46 28.34
CA ASP A 260 28.15 13.38 29.06
C ASP A 260 26.67 12.93 29.09
N ASN A 261 26.45 11.68 29.52
CA ASN A 261 25.13 11.03 29.57
C ASN A 261 24.41 10.90 28.20
N VAL A 262 25.13 11.07 27.09
CA VAL A 262 24.63 10.83 25.73
C VAL A 262 25.29 9.60 25.13
N VAL A 263 24.45 8.74 24.54
CA VAL A 263 24.86 7.57 23.76
C VAL A 263 24.90 7.94 22.29
N TYR A 264 26.08 7.86 21.67
CA TYR A 264 26.29 8.21 20.27
C TYR A 264 26.33 6.96 19.40
N ILE A 265 25.26 6.73 18.64
CA ILE A 265 25.17 5.63 17.69
C ILE A 265 25.91 5.98 16.39
N ASN A 266 26.67 5.03 15.84
CA ASN A 266 27.34 5.23 14.56
C ASN A 266 26.33 5.16 13.42
N TYR A 267 26.00 6.31 12.84
CA TYR A 267 25.02 6.40 11.76
C TYR A 267 25.48 5.64 10.50
N THR A 268 26.79 5.59 10.24
CA THR A 268 27.34 4.78 9.14
C THR A 268 26.92 3.32 9.28
N ASP A 269 27.09 2.71 10.46
CA ASP A 269 26.71 1.31 10.69
C ASP A 269 25.20 1.12 10.61
N PHE A 270 24.42 2.09 11.09
CA PHE A 270 22.96 2.00 11.01
C PHE A 270 22.46 1.99 9.56
N LEU A 271 23.04 2.78 8.65
CA LEU A 271 22.68 2.73 7.23
C LEU A 271 22.87 1.33 6.62
N PHE A 272 23.97 0.63 6.94
CA PHE A 272 24.21 -0.73 6.45
C PHE A 272 23.25 -1.75 7.09
N LEU A 273 23.05 -1.68 8.41
CA LEU A 273 22.12 -2.59 9.09
C LEU A 273 20.69 -2.41 8.60
N PHE A 274 20.32 -1.19 8.24
CA PHE A 274 19.01 -0.89 7.70
C PHE A 274 18.84 -1.40 6.26
N ASP A 275 19.85 -1.22 5.40
CA ASP A 275 19.85 -1.76 4.03
C ASP A 275 19.69 -3.30 4.04
N GLU A 276 20.43 -3.99 4.92
CA GLU A 276 20.29 -5.43 5.15
C GLU A 276 18.90 -5.82 5.70
N ALA A 277 18.29 -4.97 6.53
CA ALA A 277 16.95 -5.19 7.07
C ALA A 277 15.86 -5.03 6.00
N VAL A 278 15.99 -4.05 5.10
CA VAL A 278 15.10 -3.88 3.96
C VAL A 278 15.14 -5.12 3.06
N ASP A 279 16.32 -5.69 2.82
CA ASP A 279 16.45 -6.92 2.04
C ASP A 279 15.71 -8.09 2.68
N LYS A 280 15.91 -8.33 3.98
CA LYS A 280 15.17 -9.35 4.73
C LYS A 280 13.65 -9.13 4.70
N TRP A 281 13.21 -7.87 4.77
CA TRP A 281 11.79 -7.52 4.72
C TRP A 281 11.19 -7.79 3.34
N VAL A 282 11.84 -7.33 2.26
CA VAL A 282 11.40 -7.57 0.88
C VAL A 282 11.39 -9.06 0.56
N ASP A 283 12.37 -9.82 1.03
CA ASP A 283 12.40 -11.28 0.85
C ASP A 283 11.18 -11.99 1.48
N SER A 284 10.57 -11.40 2.51
CA SER A 284 9.35 -11.92 3.13
C SER A 284 8.10 -11.82 2.24
N TYR A 285 8.17 -11.06 1.14
CA TYR A 285 7.09 -10.95 0.15
C TYR A 285 7.07 -12.12 -0.83
N ASN A 286 8.21 -12.79 -1.04
CA ASN A 286 8.33 -13.90 -1.97
C ASN A 286 7.40 -15.05 -1.59
N GLY A 287 6.48 -15.42 -2.51
CA GLY A 287 5.51 -16.49 -2.28
C GLY A 287 4.39 -16.15 -1.27
N SER A 288 4.21 -14.88 -0.94
CA SER A 288 3.15 -14.41 -0.03
C SER A 288 2.13 -13.54 -0.76
N ASN A 289 0.89 -13.49 -0.25
CA ASN A 289 -0.14 -12.57 -0.74
C ASN A 289 0.04 -11.13 -0.22
N LYS A 290 1.18 -10.79 0.40
CA LYS A 290 1.43 -9.47 1.00
C LYS A 290 1.53 -8.35 -0.03
N GLN A 291 1.78 -8.66 -1.30
CA GLN A 291 1.87 -7.68 -2.38
C GLN A 291 0.62 -6.79 -2.47
N LEU A 292 -0.56 -7.37 -2.33
CA LEU A 292 -1.81 -6.62 -2.37
C LEU A 292 -1.90 -5.62 -1.20
N THR A 293 -1.52 -6.06 -0.01
CA THR A 293 -1.45 -5.21 1.19
C THR A 293 -0.39 -4.11 1.06
N PHE A 294 0.73 -4.39 0.38
CA PHE A 294 1.72 -3.34 0.07
C PHE A 294 1.08 -2.25 -0.78
N ILE A 295 0.48 -2.62 -1.91
CA ILE A 295 -0.10 -1.66 -2.86
C ILE A 295 -1.20 -0.85 -2.18
N GLU A 296 -2.10 -1.52 -1.44
CA GLU A 296 -3.15 -0.90 -0.64
C GLU A 296 -2.60 0.20 0.28
N ARG A 297 -1.60 -0.12 1.11
CA ARG A 297 -1.06 0.83 2.10
C ARG A 297 -0.10 1.85 1.51
N TYR A 298 0.61 1.49 0.45
CA TYR A 298 1.52 2.42 -0.21
C TYR A 298 0.77 3.48 -0.99
N ASP A 299 -0.38 3.11 -1.59
CA ASP A 299 -1.30 4.07 -2.21
C ASP A 299 -1.73 5.15 -1.21
N GLU A 300 -2.03 4.81 0.04
CA GLU A 300 -2.37 5.81 1.09
C GLU A 300 -1.22 6.75 1.45
N VAL A 301 0.03 6.38 1.15
CA VAL A 301 1.22 7.22 1.41
C VAL A 301 1.46 8.21 0.28
N VAL A 302 1.25 7.79 -0.97
CA VAL A 302 1.70 8.53 -2.18
C VAL A 302 0.56 9.04 -3.05
N ARG A 303 -0.67 8.63 -2.79
CA ARG A 303 -1.86 9.03 -3.55
C ARG A 303 -2.86 9.73 -2.64
N ASP A 304 -3.60 10.65 -3.23
CA ASP A 304 -4.76 11.24 -2.58
C ASP A 304 -5.90 10.20 -2.58
N ASN A 305 -6.47 9.97 -1.40
CA ASN A 305 -7.66 9.13 -1.27
C ASN A 305 -8.86 10.02 -1.58
N TYR A 306 -9.43 9.83 -2.77
CA TYR A 306 -10.64 10.49 -3.26
C TYR A 306 -11.70 10.78 -2.18
#